data_AF-A0A938ASI7-F1
#
_entry.id   AF-A0A938ASI7-F1
#
_cell.length_a   1.000
_cell.length_b   1.000
_cell.length_c   1.000
_cell.angle_alpha   90.00
_cell.angle_beta   90.00
_cell.angle_gamma   90.00
#
_symmetry.space_group_name_H-M   'P 1'
#
loop_
_entity.id
_entity.type
_entity.pdbx_description
1 polymer ?
#
loop_
_entity_poly.entity_id
_entity_poly.type
_entity_poly.pdbx_seq_one_letter_code
_entity_poly.pdbx_strand_id
1 'polypeptide(L)' 'MNLRLPGPTPLPPEVCAALARPMINHRGPEFAALLAQITARLQEVFQTQNDVLLLTTSGTGG' A
#
# COMPACT_ATOMS: atom_id res chain seq x y z
N MET A 1 -2.42 13.59 -17.98
CA MET A 1 -1.24 12.74 -18.23
C MET A 1 -1.70 11.56 -19.06
N ASN A 2 -1.09 11.29 -20.22
CA ASN A 2 -1.48 10.19 -21.13
C ASN A 2 -0.35 9.17 -21.14
N LEU A 3 -0.34 8.27 -20.14
CA LEU A 3 0.68 7.25 -19.95
C LEU A 3 0.15 5.93 -20.53
N ARG A 4 0.82 5.38 -21.55
CA ARG A 4 0.41 4.17 -22.29
C ARG A 4 1.37 3.00 -22.11
N LEU A 5 2.05 2.95 -20.96
CA LEU A 5 2.91 1.84 -20.56
C LEU A 5 2.09 0.87 -19.69
N PRO A 6 2.42 -0.44 -19.64
CA PRO A 6 1.75 -1.40 -18.76
C PRO A 6 2.05 -1.16 -17.26
N GLY A 7 2.98 -0.25 -16.96
CA GLY A 7 3.33 0.19 -15.60
C GLY A 7 4.55 1.12 -15.65
N PRO A 8 4.65 2.14 -14.77
CA PRO A 8 3.62 2.60 -13.82
C PRO A 8 2.38 3.19 -14.53
N THR A 9 1.31 3.46 -13.78
CA THR A 9 0.07 4.09 -14.27
C THR A 9 -0.17 5.44 -13.57
N PRO A 10 -0.99 6.35 -14.14
CA PRO A 10 -1.36 7.58 -13.45
C PRO A 10 -2.06 7.28 -12.11
N LEU A 11 -1.63 7.96 -11.05
CA LEU A 11 -2.21 7.80 -9.71
C LEU A 11 -3.56 8.52 -9.58
N PRO A 12 -4.55 7.93 -8.91
CA PRO A 12 -5.75 8.66 -8.49
C PRO A 12 -5.39 9.87 -7.60
N PRO A 13 -6.10 11.01 -7.71
CA PRO A 13 -5.79 12.22 -6.94
C PRO A 13 -5.71 12.01 -5.42
N GLU A 14 -6.55 11.13 -4.87
CA GLU A 14 -6.58 10.78 -3.45
C GLU A 14 -5.31 10.07 -2.98
N VAL A 15 -4.65 9.29 -3.86
CA VAL A 15 -3.38 8.63 -3.55
C VAL A 15 -2.26 9.67 -3.51
N CYS A 16 -2.24 10.61 -4.46
CA CYS A 16 -1.31 11.74 -4.42
C CYS A 16 -1.46 12.57 -3.14
N ALA A 17 -2.71 12.84 -2.71
CA ALA A 17 -2.98 13.56 -1.48
C ALA A 17 -2.53 12.77 -0.22
N ALA A 18 -2.65 11.44 -0.23
CA ALA A 18 -2.17 10.60 0.87
C ALA A 18 -0.64 10.61 0.97
N LEU A 19 0.07 10.53 -0.17
CA LEU A 19 1.54 10.57 -0.22
C LEU A 19 2.12 11.93 0.21
N ALA A 20 1.35 13.01 0.09
CA ALA A 20 1.76 14.35 0.52
C ALA A 20 1.63 14.59 2.03
N ARG A 21 1.08 13.64 2.80
CA ARG A 21 0.92 13.78 4.25
C ARG A 21 2.27 13.67 4.99
N PRO A 22 2.43 14.33 6.15
CA PRO A 22 3.60 14.13 7.00
C PRO A 22 3.80 12.65 7.36
N MET A 23 5.07 12.23 7.45
CA MET A 23 5.39 10.87 7.88
C MET A 23 4.95 10.64 9.33
N ILE A 24 4.48 9.43 9.59
CA ILE A 24 4.16 8.94 10.94
C ILE A 24 5.29 8.05 11.47
N ASN A 25 5.36 7.88 12.79
CA ASN A 25 6.34 7.00 13.41
C ASN A 25 6.05 5.53 13.07
N HIS A 26 6.99 4.85 12.41
CA HIS A 26 6.89 3.43 12.03
C HIS A 26 6.76 2.46 13.23
N ARG A 27 7.10 2.89 14.45
CA ARG A 27 6.87 2.13 15.69
C ARG A 27 5.69 2.66 16.52
N GLY A 28 4.98 3.65 15.99
CA GLY A 28 3.88 4.31 16.68
C GLY A 28 2.55 3.56 16.51
N PRO A 29 1.57 3.84 17.37
CA PRO A 29 0.25 3.20 17.33
C PRO A 29 -0.51 3.49 16.03
N GLU A 30 -0.32 4.67 15.43
CA GLU A 30 -0.93 5.05 14.15
C GLU A 30 -0.47 4.14 13.00
N PHE A 31 0.84 3.85 12.93
CA PHE A 31 1.38 2.96 11.91
C PHE A 31 0.91 1.52 12.12
N ALA A 32 0.87 1.05 13.37
CA ALA A 32 0.37 -0.29 13.68
C ALA A 32 -1.11 -0.47 13.24
N ALA A 33 -1.95 0.53 13.51
CA ALA A 33 -3.34 0.54 13.07
C ALA A 33 -3.46 0.57 11.53
N LEU A 34 -2.66 1.40 10.87
CA LEU A 34 -2.63 1.48 9.41
C LEU A 34 -2.20 0.15 8.77
N LEU A 35 -1.15 -0.48 9.30
CA LEU A 35 -0.66 -1.76 8.81
C LEU A 35 -1.74 -2.85 8.95
N ALA A 36 -2.39 -2.95 10.11
CA ALA A 36 -3.47 -3.91 10.35
C ALA A 36 -4.64 -3.71 9.36
N GLN A 37 -5.04 -2.46 9.12
CA GLN A 37 -6.11 -2.13 8.17
C GLN A 37 -5.74 -2.52 6.74
N ILE A 38 -4.50 -2.25 6.30
CA ILE A 38 -4.04 -2.60 4.95
C ILE A 38 -3.97 -4.12 4.79
N THR A 39 -3.43 -4.84 5.77
CA THR A 39 -3.33 -6.31 5.72
C THR A 39 -4.70 -6.97 5.58
N ALA A 40 -5.70 -6.54 6.37
CA ALA A 40 -7.06 -7.06 6.28
C ALA A 40 -7.69 -6.84 4.89
N ARG A 41 -7.53 -5.64 4.32
CA ARG A 41 -8.02 -5.33 2.97
C ARG A 41 -7.29 -6.12 1.88
N LEU A 42 -6.00 -6.39 2.06
CA LEU A 42 -5.25 -7.22 1.12
C LEU A 42 -5.70 -8.69 1.18
N GLN A 43 -6.04 -9.21 2.36
CA GLN A 43 -6.64 -10.55 2.48
C GLN A 43 -7.96 -10.66 1.71
N GLU A 44 -8.80 -9.62 1.75
CA GLU A 44 -10.01 -9.54 0.93
C GLU A 44 -9.67 -9.52 -0.57
N VAL A 45 -8.72 -8.70 -1.02
CA VAL A 45 -8.31 -8.62 -2.44
C VAL A 45 -7.78 -9.96 -2.94
N PHE A 46 -6.95 -10.64 -2.14
CA PHE A 46 -6.38 -11.95 -2.49
C PHE A 46 -7.29 -13.13 -2.16
N GLN A 47 -8.46 -12.90 -1.57
CA GLN A 47 -9.43 -13.93 -1.18
C GLN A 47 -8.78 -15.05 -0.33
N THR A 48 -7.98 -14.66 0.66
CA THR A 48 -7.20 -15.59 1.49
C THR A 48 -7.47 -15.40 2.97
N GLN A 49 -7.40 -16.49 3.73
CA GLN A 49 -7.41 -16.49 5.20
C GLN A 49 -5.99 -16.60 5.80
N ASN A 50 -4.98 -16.79 4.95
CA ASN A 50 -3.58 -16.88 5.37
C ASN A 50 -2.99 -15.49 5.67
N ASP A 51 -1.85 -15.48 6.35
CA ASP A 51 -1.08 -14.26 6.59
C ASP A 51 -0.63 -13.61 5.28
N VAL A 52 -0.79 -12.29 5.18
CA VAL A 52 -0.28 -11.46 4.08
C VAL A 52 0.87 -10.60 4.62
N LEU A 53 2.05 -10.80 4.06
CA LEU A 53 3.26 -10.08 4.45
C LEU A 53 3.51 -8.92 3.48
N LEU A 54 3.71 -7.71 4.02
CA LEU A 54 4.07 -6.54 3.23
C LEU A 54 5.59 -6.38 3.21
N LEU A 55 6.17 -6.42 2.01
CA LEU A 55 7.60 -6.23 1.79
C LEU A 55 7.86 -4.86 1.14
N THR A 56 8.83 -4.11 1.66
CA THR A 56 9.25 -2.83 1.08
C THR A 56 10.19 -3.06 -0.09
N THR A 57 9.66 -3.59 -1.19
CA THR A 57 10.41 -3.94 -2.40
C THR A 57 9.53 -3.86 -3.65
N SER A 58 10.13 -4.02 -4.83
CA SER A 58 9.38 -4.17 -6.08
C SER A 58 8.79 -5.58 -6.19
N GLY A 59 7.90 -5.81 -7.16
CA GLY A 59 7.25 -7.13 -7.33
C GLY A 59 8.20 -8.31 -7.60
N THR A 60 9.47 -8.08 -7.95
CA THR A 60 10.48 -9.16 -8.12
C THR A 60 11.32 -9.40 -6.87
N GLY A 61 11.14 -8.60 -5.82
CA GLY A 61 11.94 -8.70 -4.60
C GLY A 61 11.39 -9.65 -3.54
N GLY A 62 10.27 -10.33 -3.81
CA GLY A 62 9.63 -11.32 -2.95
C GLY A 62 8.58 -12.11 -3.70
#